data_AF-A0A529LRV3-F1
#
_entry.id   AF-A0A529LRV3-F1
#
_cell.length_a   1.000
_cell.length_b   1.000
_cell.length_c   1.000
_cell.angle_alpha   90.00
_cell.angle_beta   90.00
_cell.angle_gamma   90.00
#
_symmetry.space_group_name_H-M   'P 1'
#
loop_
_entity.id
_entity.type
_entity.pdbx_description
1 polymer ?
#
loop_
_entity_poly.entity_id
_entity_poly.type
_entity_poly.pdbx_seq_one_letter_code
_entity_poly.pdbx_strand_id
1 'polypeptide(L)' 'MAVKVISPGLSTSVQDLGRPGHYHVGIPEGGGMDRFATRIANLLVGNDPGAAVLEATFMGP' A
#
# COMPACT_ATOMS: atom_id res chain seq x y z
N MET A 1 -14.92 3.18 10.05
CA MET A 1 -14.81 4.59 9.61
C MET A 1 -14.50 4.62 8.13
N ALA A 2 -14.91 5.66 7.40
CA ALA A 2 -14.59 5.83 5.99
C ALA A 2 -13.77 7.13 5.81
N VAL A 3 -12.87 7.13 4.83
CA VAL A 3 -12.08 8.31 4.45
C VAL A 3 -12.63 8.86 3.14
N LYS A 4 -12.84 10.18 3.07
CA LYS A 4 -13.25 10.88 1.85
C LYS A 4 -12.02 11.49 1.17
N VAL A 5 -11.77 11.10 -0.08
CA VAL A 5 -10.69 11.68 -0.89
C VAL A 5 -11.16 13.02 -1.46
N ILE A 6 -10.46 14.11 -1.13
CA ILE A 6 -10.74 15.46 -1.65
C ILE A 6 -9.85 15.78 -2.86
N SER A 7 -8.59 15.37 -2.81
CA SER A 7 -7.62 15.40 -3.92
C SER A 7 -6.97 14.02 -4.04
N PRO A 8 -6.76 13.46 -5.25
CA PRO A 8 -6.17 12.12 -5.41
C PRO A 8 -4.63 12.09 -5.49
N GLY A 9 -3.97 13.24 -5.64
CA GLY A 9 -2.53 13.28 -5.95
C GLY A 9 -2.22 12.83 -7.39
N LEU A 10 -0.94 12.55 -7.69
CA LEU A 10 -0.53 12.12 -9.04
C LEU A 10 -0.91 10.66 -9.32
N SER A 11 -0.62 9.77 -8.38
CA SER A 11 -1.01 8.36 -8.41
C SER A 11 -1.04 7.84 -6.98
N THR A 12 -2.24 7.70 -6.43
CA THR A 12 -2.46 7.12 -5.10
C THR A 12 -3.16 5.79 -5.25
N SER A 13 -2.61 4.74 -4.63
CA SER A 13 -3.16 3.39 -4.67
C SER A 13 -3.24 2.79 -3.28
N VAL A 14 -4.17 1.84 -3.08
CA VAL A 14 -4.22 1.05 -1.85
C VAL A 14 -3.24 -0.11 -2.01
N GLN A 15 -2.29 -0.24 -1.09
CA GLN A 15 -1.24 -1.26 -1.13
C GLN A 15 -1.13 -2.00 0.20
N ASP A 16 -0.74 -3.26 0.14
CA ASP A 16 -0.40 -4.11 1.29
C ASP A 16 0.95 -4.81 1.04
N LEU A 17 1.21 -5.98 1.64
CA LEU A 17 2.43 -6.76 1.38
C LEU A 17 2.38 -7.60 0.10
N GLY A 18 1.29 -7.51 -0.67
CA GLY A 18 1.10 -8.17 -1.94
C GLY A 18 0.59 -9.61 -1.82
N ARG A 19 0.67 -10.32 -2.93
CA ARG A 19 0.15 -11.67 -3.15
C ARG A 19 1.23 -12.62 -3.70
N PRO A 20 2.22 -13.01 -2.87
CA PRO A 20 3.31 -13.88 -3.32
C PRO A 20 2.79 -15.26 -3.78
N GLY A 21 3.60 -15.98 -4.55
CA GLY A 21 3.33 -17.37 -4.97
C GLY A 21 2.55 -17.55 -6.27
N HIS A 22 2.04 -16.48 -6.88
CA HIS A 22 1.16 -16.56 -8.06
C HIS A 22 1.84 -16.24 -9.40
N TYR A 23 3.16 -16.06 -9.42
CA TYR A 23 3.89 -15.78 -10.67
C TYR A 23 3.78 -16.89 -11.72
N HIS A 24 3.63 -18.15 -11.28
CA HIS A 24 3.47 -19.29 -12.17
C HIS A 24 2.20 -19.22 -13.05
N VAL A 25 1.22 -18.39 -12.67
CA VAL A 25 0.01 -18.08 -13.46
C VAL A 25 0.01 -16.63 -13.98
N GLY A 26 1.15 -15.95 -13.97
CA GLY A 26 1.30 -14.60 -14.52
C GLY A 26 0.78 -13.47 -13.64
N ILE A 27 0.54 -13.72 -12.35
CA ILE A 27 0.08 -12.68 -11.41
C ILE A 27 1.30 -12.11 -10.67
N PRO A 28 1.59 -10.80 -10.80
CA PRO A 28 2.69 -10.18 -10.06
C PRO A 28 2.38 -10.07 -8.56
N GLU A 29 3.42 -9.94 -7.72
CA GLU A 29 3.22 -9.83 -6.27
C GLU A 29 2.42 -8.59 -5.88
N GLY A 30 2.57 -7.48 -6.62
CA GLY A 30 1.99 -6.20 -6.23
C GLY A 30 2.47 -5.74 -4.86
N GLY A 31 1.60 -5.06 -4.12
CA GLY A 31 1.92 -4.48 -2.82
C GLY A 31 2.72 -3.19 -2.93
N GLY A 32 3.07 -2.64 -1.77
CA GLY A 32 3.84 -1.40 -1.69
C GLY A 32 5.20 -1.54 -2.34
N MET A 33 5.57 -0.56 -3.17
CA MET A 33 6.86 -0.48 -3.85
C MET A 33 8.02 -0.44 -2.85
N ASP A 34 7.86 0.30 -1.75
CA ASP A 34 8.75 0.26 -0.59
C ASP A 34 8.09 -0.50 0.58
N ARG A 35 8.42 -1.78 0.67
CA ARG A 35 7.89 -2.67 1.72
C ARG A 35 8.39 -2.35 3.13
N PHE A 36 9.49 -1.63 3.26
CA PHE A 36 9.95 -1.18 4.57
C PHE A 36 9.04 -0.04 5.04
N ALA A 37 8.84 0.98 4.20
CA ALA A 37 7.95 2.10 4.49
C ALA A 37 6.52 1.63 4.79
N THR A 38 5.97 0.68 4.02
CA THR A 38 4.63 0.09 4.27
C THR A 38 4.51 -0.48 5.69
N ARG A 39 5.49 -1.29 6.12
CA ARG A 39 5.49 -1.89 7.46
C ARG A 39 5.63 -0.85 8.55
N ILE A 40 6.56 0.10 8.39
CA ILE A 40 6.80 1.15 9.37
C ILE A 40 5.56 2.04 9.54
N ALA A 41 4.89 2.42 8.46
CA ALA A 41 3.67 3.23 8.53
C ALA A 41 2.57 2.56 9.38
N ASN A 42 2.35 1.25 9.18
CA ASN A 42 1.41 0.48 9.98
C ASN A 42 1.84 0.36 11.45
N LEU A 43 3.12 0.03 11.69
CA LEU A 43 3.65 -0.12 13.04
C LEU A 43 3.54 1.18 13.85
N LEU A 44 3.76 2.34 13.22
CA LEU A 44 3.66 3.65 13.87
C LEU A 44 2.26 3.96 14.41
N VAL A 45 1.21 3.38 13.82
CA VAL A 45 -0.18 3.55 14.28
C VAL A 45 -0.72 2.31 15.02
N GLY A 46 0.13 1.32 15.31
CA GLY A 46 -0.22 0.11 16.05
C GLY A 46 -0.97 -0.96 15.25
N ASN A 47 -0.96 -0.87 13.92
CA ASN A 47 -1.57 -1.87 13.05
C ASN A 47 -0.68 -3.11 12.85
N ASP A 48 -1.27 -4.20 12.35
CA ASP A 48 -0.52 -5.31 11.78
C ASP A 48 0.42 -4.79 10.67
N PRO A 49 1.70 -5.23 10.60
CA PRO A 49 2.65 -4.73 9.60
C PRO A 49 2.21 -4.93 8.14
N GLY A 50 1.31 -5.88 7.88
CA GLY A 50 0.76 -6.17 6.57
C GLY A 50 -0.61 -5.56 6.28
N ALA A 51 -1.14 -4.71 7.16
CA ALA A 51 -2.37 -3.98 6.90
C ALA A 51 -2.24 -3.04 5.68
N ALA A 52 -3.36 -2.77 5.02
CA ALA A 52 -3.37 -1.92 3.83
C ALA A 52 -3.05 -0.45 4.18
N VAL A 53 -2.27 0.19 3.32
CA VAL A 53 -1.87 1.60 3.36
C VAL A 53 -2.25 2.31 2.06
N LEU A 54 -2.19 3.64 2.05
CA LEU A 54 -2.20 4.43 0.82
C LEU A 54 -0.76 4.68 0.38
N GLU A 55 -0.38 4.15 -0.79
CA GLU A 55 0.87 4.49 -1.45
C GLU A 55 0.64 5.70 -2.36
N ALA A 56 1.41 6.77 -2.15
CA ALA A 56 1.31 8.02 -2.89
C ALA A 56 2.60 8.27 -3.67
N THR A 57 2.51 8.29 -5.00
CA THR A 57 3.66 8.50 -5.88
C THR A 57 3.85 9.99 -6.16
N PHE A 58 5.04 10.53 -5.87
CA PHE A 58 5.46 11.93 -6.02
C PHE A 58 4.66 12.97 -5.21
N MET A 59 3.33 13.02 -5.38
CA MET A 59 2.43 13.94 -4.70
C MET A 59 1.21 13.17 -4.20
N GLY A 60 1.00 13.21 -2.89
CA GLY A 60 -0.10 12.50 -2.23
C GLY A 60 -1.46 13.18 -2.33
N PRO A 61 -2.49 12.52 -1.78
CA PRO A 61 -3.87 13.02 -1.74
C PRO A 61 -4.06 14.19 -0.77
#